data_AF-A0A3R7YIM0-F1
#
_entry.id   AF-A0A3R7YIM0-F1
#
_cell.length_a   1.000
_cell.length_b   1.000
_cell.length_c   1.000
_cell.angle_alpha   90.00
_cell.angle_beta   90.00
_cell.angle_gamma   90.00
#
_symmetry.space_group_name_H-M   'P 1'
#
loop_
_entity.id
_entity.type
_entity.pdbx_description
1 polymer ?
#
loop_
_entity_poly.entity_id
_entity_poly.type
_entity_poly.pdbx_seq_one_letter_code
_entity_poly.pdbx_strand_id
1 'polypeptide(L)'
;MADDQPAKVKRKKNIPIPVNKLVPNYDKDVLPDFHLPTSYIKLSLNFQTSSSSSAAAPTNAPLSSSNAATATSTGEKVEVDLEVEDLAWLRDHPRYGDAADPRYQLSPDTFAKMLDLLEKASALINPGVITLAEADDIFAKHVVVIKSPCHKVSTDVYNYWVAKRAALKRPLLRKFWPQTPLNDTNPHLVFRPREKVPAALV
;
A
#
# COMPACT_ATOMS: atom_id res chain seq x y z
N MET A 1 44.08 -0.20 59.70
CA MET A 1 44.18 -0.08 58.23
C MET A 1 42.83 -0.45 57.64
N ALA A 2 41.99 0.54 57.36
CA ALA A 2 40.79 0.38 56.56
C ALA A 2 40.84 1.48 55.50
N ASP A 3 40.96 1.07 54.25
CA ASP A 3 41.08 1.94 53.08
C ASP A 3 39.67 2.49 52.74
N ASP A 4 39.37 3.70 53.20
CA ASP A 4 38.12 4.40 52.88
C ASP A 4 38.27 5.03 51.49
N GLN A 5 37.93 4.27 50.44
CA GLN A 5 37.90 4.82 49.09
C GLN A 5 36.72 5.78 48.92
N PRO A 6 36.94 7.02 48.43
CA PRO A 6 35.86 7.97 48.23
C PRO A 6 34.93 7.51 47.10
N ALA A 7 33.63 7.40 47.42
CA ALA A 7 32.59 7.00 46.49
C ALA A 7 32.52 7.95 45.28
N LYS A 8 32.75 7.42 44.07
CA LYS A 8 32.71 8.19 42.81
C LYS A 8 31.32 8.81 42.58
N VAL A 9 31.26 10.15 42.53
CA VAL A 9 30.04 10.92 42.22
C VAL A 9 29.57 10.59 40.81
N LYS A 10 28.43 9.90 40.70
CA LYS A 10 27.83 9.52 39.41
C LYS A 10 27.31 10.77 38.69
N ARG A 11 28.03 11.23 37.65
CA ARG A 11 27.56 12.29 36.75
C ARG A 11 26.26 11.82 36.08
N LYS A 12 25.17 12.56 36.30
CA LYS A 12 23.87 12.29 35.66
C LYS A 12 24.06 12.46 34.15
N LYS A 13 23.97 11.37 33.40
CA LYS A 13 24.06 11.39 31.93
C LYS A 13 22.87 12.19 31.40
N ASN A 14 23.13 13.20 30.58
CA ASN A 14 22.07 13.95 29.90
C ASN A 14 21.47 13.04 28.82
N ILE A 15 20.22 12.61 29.02
CA ILE A 15 19.49 11.78 28.07
C ILE A 15 18.61 12.73 27.25
N PRO A 16 18.85 12.88 25.94
CA PRO A 16 18.03 13.76 25.12
C PRO A 16 16.60 13.22 25.02
N ILE A 17 15.62 14.08 25.26
CA ILE A 17 14.19 13.78 25.14
C ILE A 17 13.69 14.41 23.83
N PRO A 18 13.07 13.66 22.92
CA PRO A 18 12.52 14.21 21.69
C PRO A 18 11.33 15.13 21.98
N VAL A 19 11.15 16.17 21.15
CA VAL A 19 10.05 17.12 21.29
C VAL A 19 8.79 16.59 20.60
N ASN A 20 7.66 16.62 21.31
CA ASN A 20 6.35 16.32 20.75
C ASN A 20 5.80 17.56 20.03
N LYS A 21 5.41 17.42 18.76
CA LYS A 21 4.84 18.50 17.95
C LYS A 21 3.39 18.19 17.58
N LEU A 22 2.55 19.23 17.54
CA LEU A 22 1.19 19.14 17.02
C LEU A 22 1.20 19.15 15.49
N VAL A 23 0.32 18.35 14.89
CA VAL A 23 0.13 18.28 13.44
C VAL A 23 -1.03 19.20 13.06
N PRO A 24 -0.83 20.28 12.28
CA PRO A 24 -1.86 21.28 12.01
C PRO A 24 -3.14 20.76 11.34
N ASN A 25 -3.03 19.70 10.53
CA ASN A 25 -4.15 19.17 9.75
C ASN A 25 -4.79 17.93 10.38
N TYR A 26 -4.40 17.56 11.61
CA TYR A 26 -4.84 16.33 12.26
C TYR A 26 -6.37 16.17 12.28
N ASP A 27 -7.10 17.23 12.63
CA ASP A 27 -8.57 17.19 12.72
C ASP A 27 -9.27 17.02 11.37
N LYS A 28 -8.58 17.33 10.26
CA LYS A 28 -9.09 17.13 8.90
C LYS A 28 -8.81 15.71 8.41
N ASP A 29 -7.65 15.17 8.75
CA ASP A 29 -7.18 13.88 8.26
C ASP A 29 -7.70 12.71 9.10
N VAL A 30 -8.00 12.95 10.39
CA VAL A 30 -8.48 11.94 11.35
C VAL A 30 -9.83 12.37 11.92
N LEU A 31 -10.91 11.94 11.28
CA LEU A 31 -12.27 12.24 11.71
C LEU A 31 -12.64 11.41 12.96
N PRO A 32 -13.45 11.98 13.89
CA PRO A 32 -13.93 11.26 15.07
C PRO A 32 -15.16 10.39 14.75
N ASP A 33 -15.02 9.50 13.78
CA ASP A 33 -16.11 8.64 13.27
C ASP A 33 -16.19 7.27 13.96
N PHE A 34 -15.25 6.98 14.86
CA PHE A 34 -15.22 5.72 15.59
C PHE A 34 -16.36 5.62 16.61
N HIS A 35 -17.29 4.68 16.37
CA HIS A 35 -18.37 4.38 17.30
C HIS A 35 -17.92 3.38 18.38
N LEU A 36 -17.88 3.83 19.64
CA LEU A 36 -17.44 3.01 20.77
C LEU A 36 -18.41 1.84 21.00
N PRO A 37 -17.98 0.57 20.85
CA PRO A 37 -18.85 -0.57 21.09
C PRO A 37 -19.10 -0.78 22.57
N THR A 38 -20.28 -1.30 22.91
CA THR A 38 -20.66 -1.65 24.30
C THR A 38 -19.88 -2.84 24.86
N SER A 39 -19.24 -3.63 23.98
CA SER A 39 -18.44 -4.80 24.33
C SER A 39 -17.01 -4.66 23.82
N TYR A 40 -16.10 -5.50 24.33
CA TYR A 40 -14.71 -5.50 23.87
C TYR A 40 -14.60 -5.85 22.38
N ILE A 41 -13.74 -5.10 21.68
CA ILE A 41 -13.40 -5.35 20.28
C ILE A 41 -12.64 -6.68 20.19
N LYS A 42 -13.22 -7.67 19.51
CA LYS A 42 -12.53 -8.91 19.14
C LYS A 42 -12.08 -8.80 17.68
N LEU A 43 -10.82 -8.40 17.48
CA LEU A 43 -10.25 -8.21 16.16
C LEU A 43 -9.30 -9.35 15.82
N SER A 44 -9.70 -10.19 14.87
CA SER A 44 -8.80 -11.13 14.20
C SER A 44 -8.61 -10.64 12.77
N LEU A 45 -7.67 -9.72 12.58
CA LEU A 45 -7.24 -9.35 11.24
C LEU A 45 -6.36 -10.48 10.72
N ASN A 46 -6.82 -11.18 9.69
CA ASN A 46 -5.90 -11.95 8.84
C ASN A 46 -5.07 -10.92 8.06
N PHE A 47 -4.05 -10.34 8.69
CA PHE A 47 -2.99 -9.64 7.98
C PHE A 47 -2.12 -10.69 7.31
N GLN A 48 -2.69 -11.46 6.37
CA GLN A 48 -1.88 -12.14 5.39
C GLN A 48 -1.28 -11.05 4.53
N THR A 49 -0.06 -10.64 4.88
CA THR A 49 0.90 -10.35 3.82
C THR A 49 0.87 -11.60 2.96
N SER A 50 0.36 -11.50 1.74
CA SER A 50 0.39 -12.56 0.75
C SER A 50 1.84 -12.77 0.29
N SER A 51 2.75 -13.03 1.23
CA SER A 51 3.98 -13.74 0.96
C SER A 51 3.57 -15.19 0.76
N SER A 52 3.40 -15.56 -0.50
CA SER A 52 3.24 -16.94 -0.96
C SER A 52 4.52 -17.73 -0.63
N SER A 53 4.65 -18.15 0.63
CA SER A 53 5.52 -19.24 1.02
C SER A 53 4.63 -20.41 1.44
N SER A 54 4.50 -21.34 0.51
CA SER A 54 3.92 -22.66 0.69
C SER A 54 4.45 -23.36 1.94
N ALA A 55 3.60 -23.53 2.96
CA ALA A 55 3.75 -24.58 3.96
C ALA A 55 2.42 -24.83 4.71
N ALA A 56 1.79 -25.96 4.36
CA ALA A 56 0.87 -26.79 5.15
C ALA A 56 -0.29 -26.13 5.94
N ALA A 57 -1.51 -26.39 5.44
CA ALA A 57 -2.72 -26.41 6.26
C ALA A 57 -2.59 -27.41 7.44
N PRO A 58 -3.35 -27.19 8.52
CA PRO A 58 -4.44 -28.12 8.74
C PRO A 58 -5.78 -27.45 9.06
N THR A 59 -6.76 -27.93 8.32
CA THR A 59 -8.19 -28.15 8.57
C THR A 59 -8.81 -27.77 9.93
N ASN A 60 -10.03 -27.23 9.79
CA ASN A 60 -11.19 -27.25 10.70
C ASN A 60 -11.24 -26.25 11.87
N ALA A 61 -11.89 -25.11 11.61
CA ALA A 61 -12.72 -24.42 12.60
C ALA A 61 -13.97 -23.82 11.90
N PRO A 62 -15.17 -23.93 12.50
CA PRO A 62 -16.43 -23.59 11.82
C PRO A 62 -16.57 -22.08 11.63
N LEU A 63 -16.93 -21.69 10.41
CA LEU A 63 -17.32 -20.34 10.01
C LEU A 63 -18.68 -19.98 10.62
N SER A 64 -18.67 -19.47 11.85
CA SER A 64 -19.80 -18.73 12.42
C SER A 64 -19.28 -17.55 13.21
N SER A 65 -19.23 -16.38 12.57
CA SER A 65 -19.19 -15.08 13.25
C SER A 65 -19.67 -14.00 12.27
N SER A 66 -20.98 -13.91 12.17
CA SER A 66 -21.66 -12.66 11.86
C SER A 66 -21.37 -11.64 12.98
N ASN A 67 -20.67 -10.54 12.67
CA ASN A 67 -21.11 -9.19 13.05
C ASN A 67 -20.11 -8.08 12.69
N ALA A 68 -20.67 -7.08 11.98
CA ALA A 68 -20.58 -5.65 12.28
C ALA A 68 -19.23 -5.10 12.79
N ALA A 69 -18.27 -4.99 11.89
CA ALA A 69 -17.42 -3.80 11.82
C ALA A 69 -17.72 -3.18 10.46
N THR A 70 -18.09 -1.91 10.46
CA THR A 70 -18.44 -1.02 9.35
C THR A 70 -17.87 -1.47 8.01
N ALA A 71 -18.57 -2.40 7.36
CA ALA A 71 -18.31 -2.83 6.01
C ALA A 71 -18.99 -1.82 5.09
N THR A 72 -18.43 -0.61 5.00
CA THR A 72 -18.69 0.22 3.83
C THR A 72 -17.88 -0.40 2.70
N SER A 73 -18.53 -1.34 2.01
CA SER A 73 -18.10 -2.09 0.84
C SER A 73 -16.98 -3.13 1.04
N THR A 74 -17.33 -4.40 0.81
CA THR A 74 -16.47 -5.36 0.11
C THR A 74 -16.24 -4.87 -1.33
N GLY A 75 -15.71 -3.66 -1.48
CA GLY A 75 -15.19 -3.11 -2.71
C GLY A 75 -13.73 -3.51 -2.81
N GLU A 76 -13.25 -3.77 -4.03
CA GLU A 76 -11.85 -4.02 -4.29
C GLU A 76 -11.03 -2.84 -3.73
N LYS A 77 -10.27 -3.06 -2.65
CA LYS A 77 -9.50 -1.99 -2.02
C LYS A 77 -8.41 -1.54 -2.99
N VAL A 78 -8.47 -0.26 -3.35
CA VAL A 78 -7.41 0.43 -4.09
C VAL A 78 -6.25 0.57 -3.13
N GLU A 79 -5.08 0.03 -3.49
CA GLU A 79 -3.88 0.11 -2.67
C GLU A 79 -2.92 1.19 -3.16
N VAL A 80 -3.07 1.64 -4.41
CA VAL A 80 -2.28 2.74 -4.96
C VAL A 80 -2.76 4.06 -4.40
N ASP A 81 -1.86 4.75 -3.70
CA ASP A 81 -2.03 6.14 -3.31
C ASP A 81 -1.45 7.06 -4.38
N LEU A 82 -2.18 8.13 -4.72
CA LEU A 82 -1.72 9.11 -5.70
C LEU A 82 -0.69 10.07 -5.08
N GLU A 83 0.43 10.24 -5.77
CA GLU A 83 1.47 11.20 -5.41
C GLU A 83 1.10 12.61 -5.91
N VAL A 84 1.86 13.62 -5.45
CA VAL A 84 1.68 15.01 -5.90
C VAL A 84 1.84 15.14 -7.42
N GLU A 85 2.78 14.40 -8.01
CA GLU A 85 2.98 14.37 -9.46
C GLU A 85 1.80 13.76 -10.21
N ASP A 86 1.20 12.70 -9.65
CA ASP A 86 0.01 12.04 -10.23
C ASP A 86 -1.19 12.99 -10.28
N LEU A 87 -1.41 13.71 -9.17
CA LEU A 87 -2.49 14.70 -9.07
C LEU A 87 -2.25 15.89 -9.99
N ALA A 88 -1.00 16.35 -10.10
CA ALA A 88 -0.64 17.43 -11.02
C ALA A 88 -0.85 17.00 -12.48
N TRP A 89 -0.42 15.81 -12.86
CA TRP A 89 -0.64 15.26 -14.20
C TRP A 89 -2.13 15.19 -14.54
N LEU A 90 -2.95 14.67 -13.61
CA LEU A 90 -4.39 14.57 -13.80
C LEU A 90 -5.04 15.94 -13.98
N ARG A 91 -4.69 16.90 -13.11
CA ARG A 91 -5.22 18.27 -13.13
C ARG A 91 -4.84 19.04 -14.39
N ASP A 92 -3.59 18.90 -14.82
CA ASP A 92 -3.04 19.63 -15.97
C ASP A 92 -3.40 18.95 -17.30
N HIS A 93 -4.05 17.77 -17.28
CA HIS A 93 -4.40 17.02 -18.48
C HIS A 93 -5.50 17.74 -19.30
N PRO A 94 -5.28 18.05 -20.59
CA PRO A 94 -6.19 18.87 -21.38
C PRO A 94 -7.61 18.30 -21.54
N ARG A 95 -7.76 16.98 -21.37
CA ARG A 95 -9.03 16.27 -21.63
C ARG A 95 -9.71 15.73 -20.38
N TYR A 96 -8.99 15.61 -19.26
CA TYR A 96 -9.45 14.91 -18.05
C TYR A 96 -9.27 15.70 -16.76
N GLY A 97 -8.51 16.81 -16.82
CA GLY A 97 -8.31 17.70 -15.69
C GLY A 97 -9.47 18.66 -15.46
N ASP A 98 -9.29 19.57 -14.51
CA ASP A 98 -10.37 20.45 -14.02
C ASP A 98 -10.85 21.46 -15.07
N ALA A 99 -10.01 21.77 -16.06
CA ALA A 99 -10.35 22.66 -17.17
C ALA A 99 -11.03 21.94 -18.35
N ALA A 100 -11.14 20.62 -18.31
CA ALA A 100 -11.74 19.83 -19.39
C ALA A 100 -13.27 19.82 -19.31
N ASP A 101 -13.92 19.21 -20.31
CA ASP A 101 -15.37 19.01 -20.30
C ASP A 101 -15.76 18.11 -19.11
N PRO A 102 -16.69 18.56 -18.22
CA PRO A 102 -17.15 17.78 -17.06
C PRO A 102 -17.60 16.36 -17.39
N ARG A 103 -18.00 16.11 -18.64
CA ARG A 103 -18.42 14.77 -19.09
C ARG A 103 -17.30 13.75 -19.14
N TYR A 104 -16.05 14.19 -19.31
CA TYR A 104 -14.89 13.32 -19.47
C TYR A 104 -13.87 13.49 -18.36
N GLN A 105 -14.16 14.31 -17.35
CA GLN A 105 -13.29 14.51 -16.20
C GLN A 105 -13.05 13.17 -15.48
N LEU A 106 -11.80 12.89 -15.16
CA LEU A 106 -11.42 11.66 -14.47
C LEU A 106 -11.20 11.99 -12.99
N SER A 107 -11.96 11.34 -12.11
CA SER A 107 -11.77 11.57 -10.67
C SER A 107 -10.45 10.94 -10.18
N PRO A 108 -9.80 11.52 -9.16
CA PRO A 108 -8.61 10.94 -8.55
C PRO A 108 -8.80 9.49 -8.13
N ASP A 109 -9.94 9.15 -7.54
CA ASP A 109 -10.24 7.77 -7.12
C ASP A 109 -10.30 6.79 -8.31
N THR A 110 -10.85 7.24 -9.45
CA THR A 110 -10.93 6.40 -10.65
C THR A 110 -9.55 6.23 -11.27
N PHE A 111 -8.75 7.30 -11.29
CA PHE A 111 -7.37 7.23 -11.75
C PHE A 111 -6.52 6.29 -10.89
N ALA A 112 -6.63 6.40 -9.56
CA ALA A 112 -5.97 5.50 -8.61
C ALA A 112 -6.37 4.04 -8.82
N LYS A 113 -7.68 3.77 -9.02
CA LYS A 113 -8.18 2.44 -9.38
C LYS A 113 -7.54 1.90 -10.66
N MET A 114 -7.44 2.72 -11.70
CA MET A 114 -6.83 2.30 -12.97
C MET A 114 -5.35 1.93 -12.78
N LEU A 115 -4.58 2.73 -12.04
CA LEU A 115 -3.18 2.41 -11.74
C LEU A 115 -3.04 1.14 -10.90
N ASP A 116 -3.91 0.96 -9.90
CA ASP A 116 -3.92 -0.22 -9.03
C ASP A 116 -4.21 -1.51 -9.80
N LEU A 117 -5.16 -1.46 -10.73
CA LEU A 117 -5.48 -2.59 -11.61
C LEU A 117 -4.32 -2.96 -12.53
N LEU A 118 -3.66 -1.97 -13.15
CA LEU A 118 -2.47 -2.20 -13.97
C LEU A 118 -1.33 -2.82 -13.15
N GLU A 119 -1.13 -2.34 -11.93
CA GLU A 119 -0.07 -2.82 -11.06
C GLU A 119 -0.32 -4.27 -10.60
N LYS A 120 -1.55 -4.58 -10.17
CA LYS A 120 -1.97 -5.94 -9.82
C LYS A 120 -1.89 -6.89 -11.01
N ALA A 121 -2.30 -6.45 -12.19
CA ALA A 121 -2.22 -7.25 -13.41
C ALA A 121 -0.77 -7.51 -13.84
N SER A 122 0.10 -6.50 -13.78
CA SER A 122 1.53 -6.65 -14.05
C SER A 122 2.21 -7.60 -13.07
N ALA A 123 1.73 -7.72 -11.83
CA ALA A 123 2.26 -8.68 -10.88
C ALA A 123 1.83 -10.13 -11.16
N LEU A 124 0.64 -10.34 -11.76
CA LEU A 124 0.04 -11.66 -11.94
C LEU A 124 0.35 -12.30 -13.31
N ILE A 125 0.32 -11.50 -14.38
CA ILE A 125 0.39 -12.02 -15.75
C ILE A 125 1.84 -12.19 -16.20
N ASN A 126 2.66 -11.13 -16.09
CA ASN A 126 4.09 -11.15 -16.38
C ASN A 126 4.80 -9.96 -15.67
N PRO A 127 5.86 -10.19 -14.88
CA PRO A 127 6.59 -9.13 -14.20
C PRO A 127 7.45 -8.33 -15.18
N GLY A 128 6.83 -7.50 -16.03
CA GLY A 128 7.59 -6.64 -16.93
C GLY A 128 6.82 -5.97 -18.06
N VAL A 129 5.80 -6.62 -18.63
CA VAL A 129 5.13 -6.07 -19.82
C VAL A 129 3.66 -6.46 -19.79
N ILE A 130 2.80 -5.49 -19.46
CA ILE A 130 1.37 -5.53 -19.76
C ILE A 130 1.18 -4.74 -21.06
N THR A 131 0.45 -5.30 -22.02
CA THR A 131 0.19 -4.64 -23.30
C THR A 131 -1.00 -3.69 -23.20
N LEU A 132 -1.12 -2.75 -24.14
CA LEU A 132 -2.26 -1.82 -24.18
C LEU A 132 -3.60 -2.57 -24.36
N ALA A 133 -3.63 -3.64 -25.15
CA ALA A 133 -4.84 -4.44 -25.35
C ALA A 133 -5.30 -5.13 -24.06
N GLU A 134 -4.36 -5.70 -23.30
CA GLU A 134 -4.66 -6.30 -21.99
C GLU A 134 -5.13 -5.24 -20.99
N ALA A 135 -4.50 -4.06 -20.99
CA ALA A 135 -4.93 -2.93 -20.17
C ALA A 135 -6.37 -2.50 -20.49
N ASP A 136 -6.71 -2.40 -21.77
CA ASP A 136 -8.07 -2.07 -22.22
C ASP A 136 -9.11 -3.11 -21.75
N ASP A 137 -8.76 -4.40 -21.79
CA ASP A 137 -9.63 -5.48 -21.30
C ASP A 137 -9.83 -5.42 -19.78
N ILE A 138 -8.77 -5.09 -19.02
CA ILE A 138 -8.85 -4.94 -17.56
C ILE A 138 -9.73 -3.75 -17.20
N PHE A 139 -9.51 -2.60 -17.84
CA PHE A 139 -10.35 -1.42 -17.61
C PHE A 139 -11.79 -1.67 -17.97
N ALA A 140 -12.07 -2.35 -19.10
CA ALA A 140 -13.44 -2.67 -19.50
C ALA A 140 -14.19 -3.54 -18.48
N LYS A 141 -13.48 -4.36 -17.70
CA LYS A 141 -14.06 -5.23 -16.67
C LYS A 141 -14.27 -4.54 -15.32
N HIS A 142 -13.35 -3.67 -14.92
CA HIS A 142 -13.31 -3.14 -13.55
C HIS A 142 -13.65 -1.64 -13.45
N VAL A 143 -13.67 -0.89 -14.56
CA VAL A 143 -13.89 0.56 -14.57
C VAL A 143 -14.94 0.93 -15.61
N VAL A 144 -16.00 1.62 -15.17
CA VAL A 144 -16.98 2.22 -16.08
C VAL A 144 -16.43 3.57 -16.55
N VAL A 145 -15.70 3.56 -17.67
CA VAL A 145 -15.24 4.80 -18.33
C VAL A 145 -16.11 5.07 -19.54
N ILE A 146 -16.47 6.34 -19.76
CA ILE A 146 -17.19 6.77 -20.97
C ILE A 146 -16.24 6.62 -22.16
N LYS A 147 -16.48 5.57 -22.96
CA LYS A 147 -15.76 5.34 -24.20
C LYS A 147 -16.29 6.30 -25.26
N SER A 148 -15.49 7.31 -25.60
CA SER A 148 -15.75 8.21 -26.72
C SER A 148 -14.63 8.06 -27.75
N PRO A 149 -14.92 8.06 -29.07
CA PRO A 149 -13.89 7.93 -30.11
C PRO A 149 -12.75 8.96 -29.99
N CYS A 150 -13.03 10.11 -29.38
CA CYS A 150 -12.07 11.19 -29.16
C CYS A 150 -11.34 11.11 -27.80
N HIS A 151 -11.82 10.27 -26.86
CA HIS A 151 -11.28 10.16 -25.51
C HIS A 151 -10.68 8.78 -25.28
N LYS A 152 -9.35 8.71 -25.41
CA LYS A 152 -8.55 7.50 -25.18
C LYS A 152 -7.99 7.46 -23.76
N VAL A 153 -8.88 7.54 -22.75
CA VAL A 153 -8.48 7.58 -21.33
C VAL A 153 -7.58 6.40 -20.99
N SER A 154 -7.97 5.20 -21.42
CA SER A 154 -7.19 3.98 -21.22
C SER A 154 -5.77 4.09 -21.76
N THR A 155 -5.61 4.61 -22.98
CA THR A 155 -4.29 4.77 -23.62
C THR A 155 -3.44 5.81 -22.90
N ASP A 156 -4.01 6.96 -22.55
CA ASP A 156 -3.29 8.03 -21.86
C ASP A 156 -2.82 7.57 -20.47
N VAL A 157 -3.71 6.93 -19.70
CA VAL A 157 -3.39 6.39 -18.36
C VAL A 157 -2.37 5.26 -18.44
N TYR A 158 -2.50 4.36 -19.42
CA TYR A 158 -1.52 3.31 -19.66
C TYR A 158 -0.14 3.89 -20.00
N ASN A 159 -0.06 4.86 -20.92
CA ASN A 159 1.20 5.50 -21.29
C ASN A 159 1.84 6.21 -20.10
N TYR A 160 1.04 6.90 -19.28
CA TYR A 160 1.49 7.50 -18.03
C TYR A 160 2.07 6.44 -17.08
N TRP A 161 1.33 5.35 -16.83
CA TRP A 161 1.78 4.27 -15.95
C TRP A 161 3.08 3.63 -16.45
N VAL A 162 3.20 3.36 -17.75
CA VAL A 162 4.44 2.82 -18.36
C VAL A 162 5.61 3.77 -18.16
N ALA A 163 5.42 5.08 -18.41
CA ALA A 163 6.46 6.08 -18.22
C ALA A 163 6.89 6.17 -16.74
N LYS A 164 5.91 6.17 -15.82
CA LYS A 164 6.15 6.18 -14.38
C LYS A 164 6.92 4.94 -13.92
N ARG A 165 6.54 3.75 -14.39
CA ARG A 165 7.27 2.49 -14.13
C ARG A 165 8.69 2.50 -14.67
N ALA A 166 8.91 3.06 -15.87
CA ALA A 166 10.23 3.20 -16.47
C ALA A 166 11.14 4.14 -15.67
N ALA A 167 10.60 5.25 -15.17
CA ALA A 167 11.33 6.19 -14.33
C ALA A 167 11.69 5.60 -12.95
N LEU A 168 10.73 4.93 -12.30
CA LEU A 168 10.91 4.36 -10.96
C LEU A 168 11.77 3.08 -10.95
N LYS A 169 11.81 2.33 -12.06
CA LYS A 169 12.51 1.04 -12.21
C LYS A 169 12.12 -0.02 -11.16
N ARG A 170 10.98 0.19 -10.50
CA ARG A 170 10.41 -0.68 -9.47
C ARG A 170 8.88 -0.63 -9.57
N PRO A 171 8.18 -1.68 -9.09
CA PRO A 171 6.73 -1.66 -8.97
C PRO A 171 6.24 -0.46 -8.15
N LEU A 172 5.05 0.04 -8.43
CA LEU A 172 4.43 1.12 -7.64
C LEU A 172 4.13 0.64 -6.22
N LEU A 173 3.56 -0.56 -6.10
CA LEU A 173 3.20 -1.14 -4.81
C LEU A 173 4.36 -1.92 -4.19
N ARG A 174 4.68 -1.59 -2.94
CA ARG A 174 5.81 -2.18 -2.21
C ARG A 174 5.72 -3.70 -2.05
N LYS A 175 4.51 -4.25 -1.98
CA LYS A 175 4.29 -5.70 -1.85
C LYS A 175 4.81 -6.51 -3.05
N PHE A 176 4.91 -5.88 -4.21
CA PHE A 176 5.41 -6.51 -5.43
C PHE A 176 6.91 -6.28 -5.63
N TRP A 177 7.57 -5.56 -4.73
CA TRP A 177 9.01 -5.34 -4.84
C TRP A 177 9.76 -6.66 -4.64
N PRO A 178 10.88 -6.85 -5.34
CA PRO A 178 11.69 -8.04 -5.18
C PRO A 178 12.14 -8.20 -3.73
N GLN A 179 12.07 -9.43 -3.24
CA GLN A 179 12.47 -9.72 -1.87
C GLN A 179 13.97 -9.47 -1.69
N THR A 180 14.33 -8.90 -0.54
CA THR A 180 15.73 -8.66 -0.21
C THR A 180 16.47 -10.00 -0.09
N PRO A 181 17.60 -10.19 -0.81
CA PRO A 181 18.37 -11.42 -0.74
C PRO A 181 19.03 -11.58 0.63
N LEU A 182 19.31 -12.82 1.03
CA LEU A 182 19.81 -13.12 2.38
C LEU A 182 21.17 -12.46 2.68
N ASN A 183 22.04 -12.39 1.67
CA ASN A 183 23.45 -12.02 1.79
C ASN A 183 23.75 -10.54 1.51
N ASP A 184 22.74 -9.73 1.21
CA ASP A 184 22.96 -8.30 0.95
C ASP A 184 23.35 -7.56 2.24
N THR A 185 24.26 -6.59 2.16
CA THR A 185 24.80 -5.87 3.32
C THR A 185 24.22 -4.47 3.49
N ASN A 186 23.22 -4.10 2.68
CA ASN A 186 22.63 -2.77 2.69
C ASN A 186 21.75 -2.60 3.95
N PRO A 187 22.03 -1.60 4.82
CA PRO A 187 21.27 -1.38 6.04
C PRO A 187 19.81 -0.94 5.79
N HIS A 188 19.50 -0.46 4.59
CA HIS A 188 18.13 -0.04 4.22
C HIS A 188 17.25 -1.21 3.76
N LEU A 189 17.82 -2.40 3.56
CA LEU A 189 17.09 -3.59 3.11
C LEU A 189 16.87 -4.57 4.28
N VAL A 190 15.61 -4.59 4.74
CA VAL A 190 15.15 -5.27 5.96
C VAL A 190 14.20 -6.43 5.65
N PHE A 191 13.86 -7.23 6.67
CA PHE A 191 12.91 -8.37 6.57
C PHE A 191 13.32 -9.48 5.58
N ARG A 192 14.60 -9.84 5.53
CA ARG A 192 15.10 -10.96 4.71
C ARG A 192 14.45 -12.28 5.16
N PRO A 193 13.84 -13.08 4.25
CA PRO A 193 13.24 -14.34 4.64
C PRO A 193 14.34 -15.29 5.08
N ARG A 194 14.20 -15.90 6.26
CA ARG A 194 15.08 -16.94 6.76
C ARG A 194 14.31 -18.24 6.82
N GLU A 195 14.97 -19.34 6.50
CA GLU A 195 14.38 -20.66 6.69
C GLU A 195 14.01 -20.86 8.15
N LYS A 196 12.80 -21.38 8.39
CA LYS A 196 12.39 -21.81 9.73
C LYS A 196 13.04 -23.16 9.98
N VAL A 197 13.98 -23.23 10.92
CA VAL A 197 14.54 -24.51 11.35
C VAL A 197 13.42 -25.33 11.99
N PRO A 198 13.11 -26.55 11.52
CA PRO A 198 12.13 -27.40 12.17
C PRO A 198 12.65 -27.79 13.55
N ALA A 199 11.81 -27.64 14.57
CA ALA A 199 12.15 -27.87 15.99
C ALA A 199 12.35 -29.37 16.36
N ALA A 200 12.80 -30.21 15.41
CA ALA A 200 12.82 -31.66 15.56
C ALA A 200 14.19 -32.28 15.22
N LEU A 201 15.28 -31.69 15.73
CA LEU A 201 16.61 -32.32 15.77
C LEU A 201 17.36 -31.83 17.02
N VAL A 202 16.88 -32.25 18.20
CA VAL A 202 17.64 -32.35 19.46
C VAL A 202 17.18 -33.61 20.17
#